data_AF-A0A7X5V3T1-F1
#
_entry.id   AF-A0A7X5V3T1-F1
#
_cell.length_a   1.000
_cell.length_b   1.000
_cell.length_c   1.000
_cell.angle_alpha   90.00
_cell.angle_beta   90.00
_cell.angle_gamma   90.00
#
_symmetry.space_group_name_H-M   'P 1'
#
loop_
_entity.id
_entity.type
_entity.pdbx_description
1 polymer ?
#
loop_
_entity_poly.entity_id
_entity_poly.type
_entity_poly.pdbx_seq_one_letter_code
_entity_poly.pdbx_strand_id
1 'polypeptide(L)'
;MIRVLALGAATALLGSCGEPQLLTVERYLAQCEALKGKPVRLAGYLGGCAGYDCHMTASRQTWDSHGDAFKRAAGSAKASPEGRKAQWAAWNEMQAIPMIGIGGDAAFDRQAAPFQHRYVVITGRVAEDSCTGVGGTDRSAGIEPSDIRAWTPSEGAPANTN
;
A
#
# COMPACT_ATOMS: atom_id res chain seq x y z
N MET A 1 -50.34 33.61 -23.06
CA MET A 1 -49.32 32.87 -23.84
C MET A 1 -47.97 33.19 -23.20
N ILE A 2 -47.07 32.33 -22.73
CA ILE A 2 -46.89 30.88 -22.64
C ILE A 2 -46.05 30.66 -21.36
N ARG A 3 -46.41 29.67 -20.53
CA ARG A 3 -45.61 29.23 -19.37
C ARG A 3 -44.45 28.38 -19.87
N VAL A 4 -43.21 28.75 -19.56
CA VAL A 4 -42.03 27.90 -19.81
C VAL A 4 -41.73 27.11 -18.54
N LEU A 5 -42.03 25.81 -18.58
CA LEU A 5 -41.62 24.82 -17.60
C LEU A 5 -40.15 24.47 -17.85
N ALA A 6 -39.25 24.85 -16.94
CA ALA A 6 -37.90 24.33 -16.92
C ALA A 6 -37.91 22.92 -16.30
N LEU A 7 -37.67 21.90 -17.15
CA LEU A 7 -37.43 20.54 -16.71
C LEU A 7 -36.11 20.49 -15.92
N GLY A 8 -36.21 20.15 -14.63
CA GLY A 8 -35.06 19.73 -13.84
C GLY A 8 -34.60 18.34 -14.27
N ALA A 9 -33.38 18.24 -14.80
CA ALA A 9 -32.72 16.96 -15.00
C ALA A 9 -32.27 16.43 -13.63
N ALA A 10 -33.04 15.49 -13.07
CA ALA A 10 -32.61 14.71 -11.92
C ALA A 10 -31.57 13.69 -12.40
N THR A 11 -30.28 14.02 -12.24
CA THR A 11 -29.19 13.07 -12.46
C THR A 11 -29.25 12.04 -11.32
N ALA A 12 -29.88 10.90 -11.58
CA ALA A 12 -29.83 9.75 -10.70
C ALA A 12 -28.37 9.28 -10.58
N LEU A 13 -27.73 9.60 -9.45
CA LEU A 13 -26.51 8.93 -9.01
C LEU A 13 -26.88 7.48 -8.71
N LEU A 14 -26.91 6.65 -9.75
CA LEU A 14 -26.88 5.19 -9.63
C LEU A 14 -25.55 4.86 -8.94
N GLY A 15 -25.60 4.78 -7.60
CA GLY A 15 -24.57 4.18 -6.80
C GLY A 15 -24.43 2.73 -7.25
N SER A 16 -23.51 2.50 -8.19
CA SER A 16 -23.03 1.18 -8.54
C SER A 16 -22.58 0.52 -7.23
N CYS A 17 -23.31 -0.50 -6.77
CA CYS A 17 -22.81 -1.47 -5.79
C CYS A 17 -21.72 -2.35 -6.44
N GLY A 18 -20.80 -1.73 -7.18
CA GLY A 18 -19.68 -2.38 -7.83
C GLY A 18 -18.56 -2.60 -6.81
N GLU A 19 -17.92 -3.75 -6.91
CA GLU A 19 -16.71 -4.06 -6.17
C GLU A 19 -15.68 -2.93 -6.36
N PRO A 20 -14.93 -2.53 -5.30
CA PRO A 20 -13.93 -1.47 -5.43
C PRO A 20 -12.96 -1.77 -6.58
N GLN A 21 -12.56 -0.73 -7.31
CA GLN A 21 -11.56 -0.86 -8.36
C GLN A 21 -10.26 -1.44 -7.78
N LEU A 22 -9.65 -2.40 -8.49
CA LEU A 22 -8.32 -2.88 -8.16
C LEU A 22 -7.28 -1.80 -8.52
N LEU A 23 -6.50 -1.38 -7.53
CA LEU A 23 -5.43 -0.38 -7.63
C LEU A 23 -4.06 -1.06 -7.60
N THR A 24 -3.05 -0.44 -8.22
CA THR A 24 -1.64 -0.75 -7.95
C THR A 24 -1.15 0.04 -6.75
N VAL A 25 -0.04 -0.39 -6.16
CA VAL A 25 0.64 0.36 -5.08
C VAL A 25 0.96 1.80 -5.49
N GLU A 26 1.46 2.06 -6.69
CA GLU A 26 1.78 3.44 -7.09
C GLU A 26 0.51 4.29 -7.22
N ARG A 27 -0.55 3.75 -7.83
CA ARG A 27 -1.81 4.47 -7.98
C ARG A 27 -2.44 4.75 -6.63
N TYR A 28 -2.38 3.80 -5.70
CA TYR A 28 -2.81 4.00 -4.33
C TYR A 28 -2.04 5.14 -3.67
N LEU A 29 -0.70 5.12 -3.71
CA LEU A 29 0.12 6.16 -3.08
C LEU A 29 -0.14 7.54 -3.68
N ALA A 30 -0.30 7.63 -5.01
CA ALA A 30 -0.63 8.87 -5.70
C ALA A 30 -2.03 9.41 -5.37
N GLN A 31 -2.95 8.55 -4.92
CA GLN A 31 -4.36 8.89 -4.67
C GLN A 31 -4.75 8.77 -3.19
N CYS A 32 -3.80 8.47 -2.30
CA CYS A 32 -4.06 8.03 -0.93
C CYS A 32 -4.97 9.00 -0.17
N GLU A 33 -4.67 10.30 -0.21
CA GLU A 33 -5.49 11.34 0.44
C GLU A 33 -6.94 11.34 -0.05
N ALA A 34 -7.17 11.14 -1.35
CA ALA A 34 -8.51 11.08 -1.93
C ALA A 34 -9.23 9.75 -1.62
N LEU A 35 -8.52 8.75 -1.11
CA LEU A 35 -9.03 7.42 -0.78
C LEU A 35 -9.31 7.23 0.72
N LYS A 36 -8.95 8.18 1.60
CA LYS A 36 -9.23 8.11 3.05
C LYS A 36 -10.69 7.75 3.34
N GLY A 37 -10.89 6.78 4.24
CA GLY A 37 -12.18 6.24 4.63
C GLY A 37 -12.87 5.36 3.58
N LYS A 38 -12.32 5.24 2.37
CA LYS A 38 -12.94 4.49 1.25
C LYS A 38 -12.49 3.04 1.21
N PRO A 39 -13.39 2.12 0.78
CA PRO A 39 -12.99 0.75 0.49
C PRO A 39 -12.08 0.72 -0.74
N VAL A 40 -11.04 -0.11 -0.68
CA VAL A 40 -10.06 -0.31 -1.76
C VAL A 40 -9.74 -1.79 -1.95
N ARG A 41 -9.33 -2.13 -3.16
CA ARG A 41 -8.64 -3.38 -3.48
C ARG A 41 -7.28 -3.01 -4.02
N LEU A 42 -6.23 -3.61 -3.49
CA LEU A 42 -4.86 -3.25 -3.81
C LEU A 42 -4.06 -4.48 -4.21
N ALA A 43 -3.47 -4.42 -5.40
CA ALA A 43 -2.52 -5.42 -5.88
C ALA A 43 -1.08 -4.96 -5.66
N GLY A 44 -0.23 -5.85 -5.17
CA GLY A 44 1.18 -5.59 -4.95
C GLY A 44 1.93 -6.84 -4.50
N TYR A 45 3.22 -6.67 -4.24
CA TYR A 45 4.09 -7.70 -3.70
C TYR A 45 4.18 -7.58 -2.17
N LEU A 46 3.65 -8.58 -1.47
CA LEU A 46 3.75 -8.67 -0.01
C LEU A 46 5.16 -9.13 0.36
N GLY A 47 5.90 -8.25 1.03
CA GLY A 47 7.26 -8.49 1.45
C GLY A 47 7.34 -9.35 2.69
N GLY A 48 7.52 -8.70 3.84
CA GLY A 48 7.45 -9.31 5.17
C GLY A 48 6.08 -9.07 5.79
N CYS A 49 5.61 -10.05 6.56
CA CYS A 49 4.39 -9.95 7.37
C CYS A 49 4.59 -10.76 8.65
N ALA A 50 5.05 -10.09 9.70
CA ALA A 50 5.34 -10.73 10.99
C ALA A 50 5.18 -9.75 12.14
N GLY A 51 4.53 -10.20 13.21
CA GLY A 51 4.50 -9.48 14.48
C GLY A 51 3.98 -8.04 14.38
N TYR A 52 2.84 -7.84 13.72
CA TYR A 52 2.20 -6.53 13.47
C TYR A 52 2.84 -5.66 12.38
N ASP A 53 3.84 -6.16 11.66
CA ASP A 53 4.50 -5.46 10.56
C ASP A 53 4.29 -6.19 9.24
N CYS A 54 3.36 -5.71 8.42
CA CYS A 54 3.12 -6.20 7.07
C CYS A 54 3.34 -5.08 6.05
N HIS A 55 4.25 -5.32 5.10
CA HIS A 55 4.63 -4.31 4.10
C HIS A 55 4.39 -4.82 2.69
N MET A 56 3.78 -3.98 1.87
CA MET A 56 3.57 -4.25 0.45
C MET A 56 4.22 -3.19 -0.43
N THR A 57 4.80 -3.64 -1.53
CA THR A 57 5.46 -2.79 -2.53
C THR A 57 4.87 -3.06 -3.91
N ALA A 58 5.18 -2.21 -4.89
CA ALA A 58 4.67 -2.39 -6.25
C ALA A 58 5.16 -3.68 -6.92
N SER A 59 6.38 -4.13 -6.58
CA SER A 59 7.03 -5.26 -7.23
C SER A 59 8.01 -5.97 -6.29
N ARG A 60 8.36 -7.22 -6.62
CA ARG A 60 9.44 -7.95 -5.95
C ARG A 60 10.76 -7.16 -5.97
N GLN A 61 11.10 -6.54 -7.10
CA GLN A 61 12.32 -5.76 -7.23
C GLN A 61 12.35 -4.57 -6.24
N THR A 62 11.22 -3.89 -6.05
CA THR A 62 11.10 -2.80 -5.07
C THR A 62 11.32 -3.32 -3.65
N TRP A 63 10.76 -4.49 -3.32
CA TRP A 63 11.00 -5.15 -2.03
C TRP A 63 12.46 -5.56 -1.83
N ASP A 64 13.10 -6.12 -2.85
CA ASP A 64 14.50 -6.54 -2.79
C ASP A 64 15.42 -5.32 -2.55
N SER A 65 15.17 -4.21 -3.26
CA SER A 65 15.85 -2.93 -3.02
C SER A 65 15.67 -2.41 -1.58
N HIS A 66 14.47 -2.56 -1.03
CA HIS A 66 14.19 -2.20 0.37
C HIS A 66 14.99 -3.07 1.34
N GLY A 67 14.98 -4.40 1.13
CA GLY A 67 15.76 -5.34 1.93
C GLY A 67 17.26 -5.05 1.91
N ASP A 68 17.79 -4.67 0.75
CA ASP A 68 19.21 -4.33 0.61
C ASP A 68 19.56 -3.00 1.26
N ALA A 69 18.70 -1.97 1.14
CA ALA A 69 18.88 -0.70 1.84
C ALA A 69 18.82 -0.89 3.36
N PHE A 70 17.87 -1.68 3.86
CA PHE A 70 17.76 -2.03 5.28
C PHE A 70 19.02 -2.74 5.79
N LYS A 71 19.54 -3.75 5.08
CA LYS A 71 20.78 -4.44 5.44
C LYS A 71 21.97 -3.48 5.51
N ARG A 72 22.08 -2.53 4.56
CA ARG A 72 23.12 -1.51 4.59
C ARG A 72 22.97 -0.58 5.79
N ALA A 73 21.75 -0.13 6.10
CA ALA A 73 21.47 0.71 7.26
C ALA A 73 21.80 -0.01 8.58
N ALA A 74 21.42 -1.28 8.71
CA ALA A 74 21.70 -2.11 9.88
C ALA A 74 23.21 -2.45 10.03
N GLY A 75 23.90 -2.74 8.92
CA GLY A 75 25.32 -3.09 8.91
C GLY A 75 26.28 -1.91 9.08
N SER A 76 25.80 -0.67 8.91
CA SER A 76 26.63 0.55 8.96
C SER A 76 26.83 1.14 10.35
N ALA A 77 26.43 0.44 11.43
CA ALA A 77 26.52 0.90 12.81
C ALA A 77 27.95 0.97 13.39
N LYS A 78 28.91 1.56 12.65
CA LYS A 78 30.24 1.89 13.18
C LYS A 78 30.20 3.27 13.85
N ALA A 79 30.86 3.40 15.00
CA ALA A 79 30.91 4.64 15.79
C ALA A 79 31.67 5.82 15.13
N SER A 80 32.22 5.65 13.92
CA SER A 80 32.89 6.74 13.21
C SER A 80 31.89 7.75 12.60
N PRO A 81 32.29 9.01 12.39
CA PRO A 81 31.48 9.99 11.65
C PRO A 81 31.06 9.51 10.25
N GLU A 82 31.97 8.86 9.52
CA GLU A 82 31.72 8.35 8.17
C GLU A 82 30.72 7.19 8.19
N GLY A 83 30.81 6.30 9.19
CA GLY A 83 29.87 5.19 9.38
C GLY A 83 28.46 5.69 9.67
N ARG A 84 28.32 6.68 10.57
CA ARG A 84 27.02 7.33 10.85
C ARG A 84 26.45 8.04 9.62
N LYS A 85 27.28 8.72 8.82
CA LYS A 85 26.85 9.36 7.58
C LYS A 85 26.34 8.32 6.56
N ALA A 86 27.05 7.22 6.39
CA ALA A 86 26.65 6.12 5.50
C ALA A 86 25.35 5.45 5.98
N GLN A 87 25.21 5.21 7.28
CA GLN A 87 23.99 4.70 7.89
C GLN A 87 22.80 5.60 7.62
N TRP A 88 22.94 6.91 7.84
CA TRP A 88 21.87 7.87 7.61
C TRP A 88 21.48 7.95 6.13
N ALA A 89 22.46 7.91 5.21
CA ALA A 89 22.18 7.85 3.77
C ALA A 89 21.40 6.57 3.39
N ALA A 90 21.79 5.41 3.91
CA ALA A 90 21.08 4.15 3.67
C ALA A 90 19.66 4.16 4.26
N TRP A 91 19.48 4.78 5.43
CA TRP A 91 18.16 4.96 6.05
C TRP A 91 17.24 5.84 5.20
N ASN A 92 17.76 6.95 4.67
CA ASN A 92 16.98 7.82 3.78
C ASN A 92 16.64 7.14 2.45
N GLU A 93 17.58 6.38 1.88
CA GLU A 93 17.32 5.59 0.68
C GLU A 93 16.20 4.57 0.94
N MET A 94 16.26 3.87 2.07
CA MET A 94 15.22 2.93 2.50
C MET A 94 13.85 3.61 2.65
N GLN A 95 13.78 4.77 3.32
CA GLN A 95 12.52 5.51 3.49
C GLN A 95 11.97 6.12 2.20
N ALA A 96 12.82 6.35 1.20
CA ALA A 96 12.40 6.83 -0.11
C ALA A 96 11.76 5.75 -0.97
N ILE A 97 11.84 4.47 -0.58
CA ILE A 97 11.24 3.37 -1.34
C ILE A 97 9.72 3.35 -1.10
N PRO A 98 8.90 3.48 -2.17
CA PRO A 98 7.45 3.48 -2.03
C PRO A 98 6.94 2.13 -1.50
N MET A 99 6.40 2.14 -0.29
CA MET A 99 5.80 0.98 0.36
C MET A 99 4.53 1.37 1.11
N ILE A 100 3.68 0.39 1.34
CA ILE A 100 2.45 0.54 2.10
C ILE A 100 2.55 -0.36 3.33
N GLY A 101 2.40 0.25 4.50
CA GLY A 101 2.11 -0.47 5.73
C GLY A 101 0.67 -0.98 5.69
N ILE A 102 0.50 -2.28 5.87
CA ILE A 102 -0.81 -2.91 6.02
C ILE A 102 -1.06 -2.97 7.53
N GLY A 103 -2.03 -2.19 8.00
CA GLY A 103 -2.52 -2.34 9.36
C GLY A 103 -3.16 -3.71 9.52
N GLY A 104 -3.42 -4.17 10.74
CA GLY A 104 -4.04 -5.48 10.92
C GLY A 104 -4.05 -5.88 12.38
N ASP A 105 -5.00 -6.75 12.71
CA ASP A 105 -4.94 -7.47 13.97
C ASP A 105 -4.14 -8.77 13.79
N ALA A 106 -3.91 -9.47 14.91
CA ALA A 106 -3.18 -10.73 14.89
C ALA A 106 -3.91 -11.82 14.06
N ALA A 107 -5.21 -11.67 13.76
CA ALA A 107 -5.94 -12.63 12.92
C ALA A 107 -5.61 -12.42 11.45
N PHE A 108 -5.59 -11.18 10.98
CA PHE A 108 -5.14 -10.87 9.63
C PHE A 108 -3.69 -11.27 9.41
N ASP A 109 -2.77 -10.99 10.35
CA ASP A 109 -1.36 -11.40 10.24
C ASP A 109 -1.22 -12.91 10.02
N ARG A 110 -2.00 -13.74 10.74
CA ARG A 110 -2.01 -15.20 10.54
C ARG A 110 -2.54 -15.60 9.16
N GLN A 111 -3.54 -14.89 8.63
CA GLN A 111 -4.07 -15.13 7.29
C GLN A 111 -3.07 -14.70 6.21
N ALA A 112 -2.34 -13.62 6.43
CA ALA A 112 -1.38 -13.05 5.49
C ALA A 112 -0.03 -13.80 5.49
N ALA A 113 0.34 -14.45 6.59
CA ALA A 113 1.61 -15.16 6.74
C ALA A 113 1.96 -16.14 5.59
N PRO A 114 1.03 -16.97 5.07
CA PRO A 114 1.30 -17.86 3.93
C PRO A 114 1.55 -17.13 2.59
N PHE A 115 1.16 -15.86 2.51
CA PHE A 115 1.31 -15.03 1.31
C PHE A 115 2.57 -14.19 1.30
N GLN A 116 3.41 -14.28 2.33
CA GLN A 116 4.70 -13.58 2.35
C GLN A 116 5.54 -13.92 1.13
N HIS A 117 6.24 -12.90 0.60
CA HIS A 117 7.04 -12.97 -0.63
C HIS A 117 6.24 -13.39 -1.87
N ARG A 118 4.98 -12.95 -1.97
CA ARG A 118 4.11 -13.23 -3.13
C ARG A 118 3.36 -11.98 -3.57
N TYR A 119 2.89 -12.02 -4.81
CA TYR A 119 1.91 -11.06 -5.29
C TYR A 119 0.53 -11.40 -4.72
N VAL A 120 -0.12 -10.38 -4.16
CA VAL A 120 -1.39 -10.51 -3.45
C VAL A 120 -2.38 -9.45 -3.91
N VAL A 121 -3.65 -9.70 -3.64
CA VAL A 121 -4.67 -8.66 -3.58
C VAL A 121 -5.14 -8.55 -2.14
N ILE A 122 -5.06 -7.34 -1.60
CA ILE A 122 -5.60 -7.00 -0.29
C ILE A 122 -6.86 -6.17 -0.49
N THR A 123 -7.93 -6.57 0.19
CA THR A 123 -9.16 -5.78 0.29
C THR A 123 -9.20 -5.15 1.66
N GLY A 124 -9.59 -3.88 1.74
CA GLY A 124 -9.70 -3.18 3.01
C GLY A 124 -10.28 -1.79 2.87
N ARG A 125 -10.13 -1.00 3.93
CA ARG A 125 -10.48 0.42 3.95
C ARG A 125 -9.22 1.25 4.21
N VAL A 126 -9.05 2.35 3.50
CA VAL A 126 -7.95 3.29 3.80
C VAL A 126 -8.25 3.97 5.14
N ALA A 127 -7.31 3.91 6.08
CA ALA A 127 -7.51 4.52 7.38
C ALA A 127 -7.62 6.04 7.28
N GLU A 128 -8.42 6.66 8.14
CA GLU A 128 -8.66 8.12 8.12
C GLU A 128 -7.40 8.92 8.48
N ASP A 129 -6.52 8.34 9.31
CA ASP A 129 -5.24 8.89 9.76
C ASP A 129 -4.05 8.48 8.87
N SER A 130 -4.33 7.88 7.70
CA SER A 130 -3.32 7.46 6.73
C SER A 130 -2.68 8.61 5.94
N CYS A 131 -1.83 8.24 4.97
CA CYS A 131 -1.33 9.09 3.89
C CYS A 131 -0.45 10.27 4.33
N THR A 132 0.22 10.16 5.47
CA THR A 132 1.04 11.22 6.07
C THR A 132 2.30 11.62 5.28
N GLY A 133 2.53 11.01 4.11
CA GLY A 133 3.70 11.24 3.26
C GLY A 133 5.01 10.65 3.82
N VAL A 134 4.96 10.05 5.01
CA VAL A 134 6.07 9.30 5.60
C VAL A 134 5.93 7.85 5.15
N GLY A 135 6.92 7.34 4.41
CA GLY A 135 6.97 5.93 4.02
C GLY A 135 6.81 5.06 5.27
N GLY A 136 5.70 4.33 5.31
CA GLY A 136 5.22 3.68 6.53
C GLY A 136 6.15 2.59 7.03
N THR A 137 6.98 2.90 8.02
CA THR A 137 7.59 1.91 8.90
C THR A 137 6.74 1.80 10.16
N ASP A 138 6.26 0.59 10.48
CA ASP A 138 5.43 0.23 11.65
C ASP A 138 4.08 0.98 11.75
N ARG A 139 2.98 0.26 11.52
CA ARG A 139 1.59 0.67 11.85
C ARG A 139 1.09 2.04 11.38
N SER A 140 1.79 2.74 10.49
CA SER A 140 1.14 3.84 9.76
C SER A 140 0.00 3.20 8.99
N ALA A 141 -1.23 3.39 9.44
CA ALA A 141 -2.38 2.66 8.95
C ALA A 141 -2.59 3.04 7.48
N GLY A 142 -1.94 2.32 6.56
CA GLY A 142 -2.15 2.51 5.12
C GLY A 142 -3.58 2.08 4.83
N ILE A 143 -3.79 0.80 5.04
CA ILE A 143 -5.07 0.14 4.84
C ILE A 143 -5.37 -0.68 6.10
N GLU A 144 -6.62 -0.63 6.54
CA GLU A 144 -7.25 -1.59 7.45
C GLU A 144 -7.77 -2.77 6.61
N PRO A 145 -7.05 -3.90 6.55
CA PRO A 145 -7.40 -4.99 5.67
C PRO A 145 -8.54 -5.81 6.26
N SER A 146 -9.41 -6.29 5.38
CA SER A 146 -10.48 -7.23 5.71
C SER A 146 -10.32 -8.57 5.00
N ASP A 147 -9.51 -8.64 3.94
CA ASP A 147 -9.24 -9.87 3.21
C ASP A 147 -7.89 -9.83 2.48
N ILE A 148 -7.32 -11.01 2.26
CA ILE A 148 -6.12 -11.20 1.44
C ILE A 148 -6.23 -12.50 0.64
N ARG A 149 -5.79 -12.44 -0.61
CA ARG A 149 -5.67 -13.60 -1.48
C ARG A 149 -4.48 -13.47 -2.43
N ALA A 150 -4.14 -14.57 -3.08
CA ALA A 150 -3.19 -14.55 -4.18
C ALA A 150 -3.72 -13.66 -5.32
N TRP A 151 -2.83 -12.87 -5.90
CA TRP A 151 -3.08 -12.19 -7.17
C TRP A 151 -3.03 -13.20 -8.32
N THR A 152 -3.81 -12.95 -9.37
CA THR A 152 -3.83 -13.77 -10.60
C THR A 152 -3.51 -12.93 -11.84
N PRO A 153 -2.80 -13.47 -12.85
CA PRO A 153 -2.44 -12.73 -14.07
C PRO A 153 -3.61 -12.10 -14.82
N SER A 154 -4.79 -12.71 -14.78
CA SER A 154 -6.02 -12.20 -15.41
C SER A 154 -6.50 -10.87 -14.85
N GLU A 155 -6.03 -10.45 -13.68
CA GLU A 155 -6.43 -9.21 -13.03
C GLU A 155 -5.58 -8.01 -13.50
N GLY A 156 -4.61 -8.24 -14.37
CA GLY A 156 -3.66 -7.23 -14.82
C GLY A 156 -2.49 -7.06 -13.84
N ALA A 157 -1.35 -6.61 -14.34
CA ALA A 157 -0.11 -6.56 -13.59
C ALA A 157 -0.19 -5.57 -12.39
N PRO A 158 0.17 -5.98 -11.16
CA PRO A 158 0.90 -5.08 -10.28
C PRO A 158 2.23 -4.80 -10.98
N ALA A 159 2.66 -3.54 -11.06
CA ALA A 159 3.75 -3.10 -11.94
C ALA A 159 4.92 -4.11 -12.05
N ASN A 160 5.32 -4.43 -13.29
CA ASN A 160 6.46 -5.28 -13.65
C ASN A 160 6.41 -6.72 -13.08
N THR A 161 5.70 -7.62 -13.75
CA THR A 161 5.76 -9.08 -13.52
C THR A 161 6.85 -9.77 -14.35
N ASN A 162 7.89 -9.04 -14.77
CA ASN A 162 9.07 -9.61 -15.44
C ASN A 162 10.21 -9.82 -14.44
#